data_AF-A0A8C2GDJ2-F1
#
_entry.id   AF-A0A8C2GDJ2-F1
#
_cell.length_a   1.000
_cell.length_b   1.000
_cell.length_c   1.000
_cell.angle_alpha   90.00
_cell.angle_beta   90.00
_cell.angle_gamma   90.00
#
_symmetry.space_group_name_H-M   'P 1'
#
loop_
_entity.id
_entity.type
_entity.pdbx_description
1 polymer ?
#
loop_
_entity_poly.entity_id
_entity_poly.type
_entity_poly.pdbx_seq_one_letter_code
_entity_poly.pdbx_strand_id
1 'polypeptide(L)'
;IPSYLLLSLKLLTLRHVHLTGRCGALKMILADNEQQLKEKLVTKEEWMKIFLLLFLITNNLCMLFGQLPKFEDGDLVLYQSNAILRHIGRKHGAYGKNDCEASLIDMMNDAVEDLRMKYIKLIYQEYISFADYNLFDLLLNNKVLCSTFLDSFPTLKSYVDKIAARPKIKALLECENFKKLPINGNGKQ
;
A
#
# COMPACT_ATOMS: atom_id res chain seq x y z
N ILE A 1 17.37 20.08 -37.62
CA ILE A 1 17.38 19.13 -36.49
C ILE A 1 16.04 18.40 -36.50
N PRO A 2 15.98 17.07 -36.53
CA PRO A 2 14.70 16.35 -36.56
C PRO A 2 13.90 16.64 -35.28
N SER A 3 12.58 16.75 -35.38
CA SER A 3 11.69 17.14 -34.27
C SER A 3 11.75 16.21 -33.05
N TYR A 4 12.15 14.95 -33.24
CA TYR A 4 12.36 13.98 -32.15
C TYR A 4 13.62 14.26 -31.32
N LEU A 5 14.64 14.95 -31.86
CA LEU A 5 15.83 15.35 -31.08
C LEU A 5 15.56 16.52 -30.13
N LEU A 6 14.54 17.36 -30.42
CA LEU A 6 14.14 18.49 -29.57
C LEU A 6 13.27 18.08 -28.36
N LEU A 7 12.73 16.86 -28.36
CA LEU A 7 11.98 16.31 -27.22
C LEU A 7 12.89 15.97 -26.03
N SER A 8 14.20 15.77 -26.23
CA SER A 8 15.16 15.32 -25.22
C SER A 8 15.58 16.36 -24.16
N LEU A 9 15.00 17.57 -24.14
CA LEU A 9 15.55 18.69 -23.36
C LEU A 9 14.63 19.28 -22.27
N LYS A 10 13.35 18.92 -22.19
CA LYS A 10 12.48 19.46 -21.14
C LYS A 10 12.61 18.64 -19.86
N LEU A 11 13.14 19.25 -18.81
CA LEU A 11 13.22 18.67 -17.48
C LEU A 11 11.81 18.39 -16.93
N LEU A 12 11.53 17.12 -16.66
CA LEU A 12 10.31 16.69 -15.97
C LEU A 12 10.51 16.74 -14.46
N THR A 13 9.46 16.94 -13.68
CA THR A 13 9.55 16.85 -12.22
C THR A 13 8.61 15.78 -11.67
N LEU A 14 9.12 14.92 -10.79
CA LEU A 14 8.34 13.92 -10.07
C LEU A 14 8.47 14.14 -8.57
N ARG A 15 7.35 14.39 -7.89
CA ARG A 15 7.25 14.38 -6.44
C ARG A 15 6.66 13.05 -5.97
N HIS A 16 7.37 12.38 -5.07
CA HIS A 16 6.98 11.06 -4.55
C HIS A 16 7.73 10.74 -3.24
N VAL A 17 7.29 9.71 -2.52
CA VAL A 17 7.96 9.21 -1.31
C VAL A 17 9.23 8.44 -1.67
N HIS A 18 10.18 8.30 -0.74
CA HIS A 18 11.47 7.64 -0.99
C HIS A 18 11.34 6.10 -1.12
N LEU A 19 10.74 5.64 -2.22
CA LEU A 19 10.54 4.24 -2.59
C LEU A 19 10.30 4.12 -4.10
N THR A 20 10.47 2.93 -4.68
CA THR A 20 10.17 2.70 -6.11
C THR A 20 8.66 2.71 -6.36
N GLY A 21 7.93 1.85 -5.65
CA GLY A 21 6.46 1.80 -5.60
C GLY A 21 5.77 1.98 -6.96
N ARG A 22 4.79 2.89 -7.00
CA ARG A 22 4.02 3.21 -8.21
C ARG A 22 4.79 4.08 -9.23
N CYS A 23 5.98 4.58 -8.88
CA CYS A 23 6.83 5.37 -9.76
C CYS A 23 7.81 4.52 -10.58
N GLY A 24 7.97 3.23 -10.26
CA GLY A 24 8.98 2.37 -10.89
C GLY A 24 8.86 2.30 -12.42
N ALA A 25 7.66 2.00 -12.94
CA ALA A 25 7.43 1.91 -14.39
C ALA A 25 7.69 3.23 -15.11
N LEU A 26 7.27 4.35 -14.51
CA LEU A 26 7.54 5.70 -15.02
C LEU A 26 9.05 5.97 -15.12
N LYS A 27 9.82 5.65 -14.08
CA LYS A 27 11.28 5.85 -14.09
C LYS A 27 11.96 5.01 -15.17
N MET A 28 11.50 3.78 -15.40
CA MET A 28 12.04 2.90 -16.44
C MET A 28 11.83 3.48 -17.84
N ILE A 29 10.59 3.85 -18.20
CA ILE A 29 10.31 4.40 -19.53
C ILE A 29 11.04 5.73 -19.77
N LEU A 30 11.19 6.58 -18.75
CA LEU A 30 11.93 7.83 -18.88
C LEU A 30 13.43 7.58 -19.07
N ALA A 31 14.01 6.64 -18.32
CA ALA A 31 15.41 6.28 -18.47
C ALA A 31 15.71 5.68 -19.86
N ASP A 32 14.85 4.79 -20.35
CA ASP A 32 14.97 4.16 -21.67
C ASP A 32 14.85 5.17 -22.83
N ASN A 33 14.17 6.29 -22.59
CA ASN A 33 14.04 7.39 -23.54
C ASN A 33 15.02 8.56 -23.27
N GLU A 34 16.04 8.35 -22.43
CA GLU A 34 17.06 9.36 -22.05
C GLU A 34 16.45 10.68 -21.54
N GLN A 35 15.26 10.62 -20.95
CA GLN A 35 14.48 11.77 -20.54
C GLN A 35 14.87 12.23 -19.13
N GLN A 36 15.31 13.48 -19.01
CA GLN A 36 15.72 14.05 -17.73
C GLN A 36 14.55 14.19 -16.75
N LEU A 37 14.76 13.74 -15.51
CA LEU A 37 13.79 13.77 -14.43
C LEU A 37 14.40 14.39 -13.16
N LYS A 38 13.77 15.45 -12.64
CA LYS A 38 14.04 16.01 -11.33
C LYS A 38 13.13 15.36 -10.29
N GLU A 39 13.73 14.71 -9.30
CA GLU A 39 12.97 14.10 -8.20
C GLU A 39 12.86 15.05 -7.01
N LYS A 40 11.64 15.25 -6.50
CA LYS A 40 11.35 15.97 -5.25
C LYS A 40 10.83 14.95 -4.24
N LEU A 41 11.72 14.40 -3.43
CA LEU A 41 11.34 13.40 -2.42
C LEU A 41 10.48 14.03 -1.32
N VAL A 42 9.45 13.30 -0.88
CA VAL A 42 8.60 13.66 0.25
C VAL A 42 9.03 12.84 1.46
N THR A 43 9.42 13.51 2.54
CA THR A 43 9.84 12.83 3.77
C THR A 43 8.64 12.26 4.53
N LYS A 44 8.88 11.36 5.49
CA LYS A 44 7.81 10.83 6.35
C LYS A 44 7.11 11.94 7.14
N GLU A 45 7.84 12.94 7.61
CA GLU A 45 7.30 14.09 8.35
C GLU A 45 6.42 14.96 7.46
N GLU A 46 6.88 15.25 6.23
CA GLU A 46 6.09 15.95 5.23
C GLU A 46 4.84 15.17 4.84
N TRP A 47 4.96 13.84 4.68
CA TRP A 47 3.85 12.95 4.39
C TRP A 47 2.81 12.93 5.51
N MET A 48 3.25 12.89 6.77
CA MET A 48 2.36 12.99 7.92
C MET A 48 1.68 14.36 8.00
N LYS A 49 2.40 15.45 7.71
CA LYS A 49 1.80 16.79 7.62
C LYS A 49 0.77 16.85 6.51
N ILE A 50 1.07 16.31 5.33
CA ILE A 50 0.14 16.16 4.21
C ILE A 50 -1.12 15.40 4.62
N PHE A 51 -0.95 14.26 5.29
CA PHE A 51 -2.05 13.41 5.74
C PHE A 51 -2.94 14.13 6.75
N LEU A 52 -2.34 14.88 7.68
CA LEU A 52 -3.05 15.72 8.65
C LEU A 52 -3.69 16.95 7.99
N LEU A 53 -3.03 17.56 7.01
CA LEU A 53 -3.52 18.73 6.25
C LEU A 53 -4.60 18.36 5.23
N LEU A 54 -4.79 17.07 4.91
CA LEU A 54 -5.99 16.61 4.23
C LEU A 54 -7.26 16.99 5.02
N PHE A 55 -7.15 17.18 6.34
CA PHE A 55 -8.21 17.68 7.22
C PHE A 55 -8.23 19.21 7.36
N LEU A 56 -7.19 19.92 6.93
CA LEU A 56 -7.02 21.37 7.07
C LEU A 56 -6.63 21.97 5.72
N ILE A 57 -7.64 22.33 4.93
CA ILE A 57 -7.54 22.96 3.60
C ILE A 57 -6.53 24.11 3.64
N THR A 58 -5.27 23.86 3.28
CA THR A 58 -4.23 24.90 3.19
C THR A 58 -3.46 24.78 1.87
N ASN A 59 -3.36 25.93 1.19
CA ASN A 59 -3.18 26.08 -0.25
C ASN A 59 -1.75 25.88 -0.79
N ASN A 60 -0.85 25.15 -0.11
CA ASN A 60 0.54 24.98 -0.59
C ASN A 60 1.04 23.54 -0.73
N LEU A 61 0.25 22.54 -0.30
CA LEU A 61 0.54 21.10 -0.44
C LEU A 61 -0.61 20.35 -1.14
N CYS A 62 -1.40 21.06 -1.96
CA CYS A 62 -2.57 20.51 -2.63
C CYS A 62 -2.17 19.38 -3.59
N MET A 63 -2.46 18.15 -3.21
CA MET A 63 -2.52 17.02 -4.12
C MET A 63 -3.98 16.74 -4.39
N LEU A 64 -4.36 16.70 -5.67
CA LEU A 64 -5.75 16.67 -6.08
C LEU A 64 -6.57 15.57 -5.39
N PHE A 65 -5.94 14.41 -5.13
CA PHE A 65 -6.58 13.26 -4.48
C PHE A 65 -5.96 12.91 -3.11
N GLY A 66 -5.19 13.83 -2.51
CA GLY A 66 -4.48 13.55 -1.26
C GLY A 66 -3.40 12.47 -1.38
N GLN A 67 -2.98 12.14 -2.59
CA GLN A 67 -2.06 11.04 -2.89
C GLN A 67 -0.93 11.47 -3.82
N LEU A 68 0.17 10.73 -3.72
CA LEU A 68 1.30 10.78 -4.66
C LEU A 68 1.23 9.57 -5.61
N PRO A 69 1.89 9.63 -6.78
CA PRO A 69 2.80 10.68 -7.25
C PRO A 69 2.11 11.95 -7.79
N LYS A 70 2.83 13.08 -7.70
CA LYS A 70 2.56 14.32 -8.45
C LYS A 70 3.65 14.47 -9.52
N PHE A 71 3.26 14.72 -10.75
CA PHE A 71 4.16 14.85 -11.89
C PHE A 71 3.93 16.18 -12.63
N GLU A 72 5.01 16.82 -13.06
CA GLU A 72 5.00 18.13 -13.72
C GLU A 72 5.75 18.02 -15.06
N ASP A 73 5.07 18.36 -16.16
CA ASP A 73 5.61 18.46 -17.53
C ASP A 73 5.29 19.85 -18.10
N GLY A 74 6.18 20.81 -17.83
CA GLY A 74 5.88 22.24 -18.06
C GLY A 74 4.72 22.70 -17.19
N ASP A 75 3.70 23.27 -17.81
CA ASP A 75 2.49 23.77 -17.12
C ASP A 75 1.48 22.65 -16.79
N LEU A 76 1.67 21.45 -17.36
CA LEU A 76 0.81 20.32 -17.08
C LEU A 76 1.19 19.67 -15.75
N VAL A 77 0.23 19.64 -14.83
CA VAL A 77 0.35 18.92 -13.56
C VAL A 77 -0.56 17.69 -13.58
N LEU A 78 0.02 16.52 -13.39
CA LEU A 78 -0.69 15.24 -13.33
C LEU A 78 -0.54 14.57 -11.96
N TYR A 79 -1.59 13.83 -11.61
CA TYR A 79 -1.63 12.89 -10.50
C TYR A 79 -2.05 11.52 -11.07
N GLN A 80 -2.05 10.48 -10.24
CA GLN A 80 -2.31 9.08 -10.64
C GLN A 80 -1.21 8.50 -11.54
N SER A 81 -0.51 7.47 -11.03
CA SER A 81 0.65 6.88 -11.72
C SER A 81 0.34 6.40 -13.13
N ASN A 82 -0.83 5.80 -13.34
CA ASN A 82 -1.21 5.24 -14.63
C ASN A 82 -1.60 6.36 -15.62
N ALA A 83 -2.21 7.46 -15.17
CA ALA A 83 -2.45 8.61 -16.04
C ALA A 83 -1.14 9.26 -16.50
N ILE A 84 -0.17 9.38 -15.59
CA ILE A 84 1.19 9.86 -15.90
C ILE A 84 1.89 8.93 -16.89
N LEU A 85 1.81 7.61 -16.68
CA LEU A 85 2.42 6.63 -17.59
C LEU A 85 1.81 6.71 -18.99
N ARG A 86 0.48 6.85 -19.10
CA ARG A 86 -0.21 7.05 -20.39
C ARG A 86 0.21 8.35 -21.08
N HIS A 87 0.38 9.43 -20.32
CA HIS A 87 0.89 10.71 -20.85
C HIS A 87 2.28 10.56 -21.46
N ILE A 88 3.21 9.92 -20.74
CA ILE A 88 4.56 9.65 -21.24
C ILE A 88 4.55 8.67 -22.43
N GLY A 89 3.72 7.62 -22.36
CA GLY A 89 3.54 6.70 -23.48
C GLY A 89 3.13 7.42 -24.76
N ARG A 90 2.14 8.33 -24.68
CA ARG A 90 1.76 9.16 -25.84
C ARG A 90 2.89 10.07 -26.32
N LYS A 91 3.60 10.74 -25.40
CA LYS A 91 4.69 11.68 -25.72
C LYS A 91 5.87 11.02 -26.45
N HIS A 92 6.16 9.77 -26.11
CA HIS A 92 7.28 8.99 -26.67
C HIS A 92 6.84 7.95 -27.72
N GLY A 93 5.59 7.98 -28.18
CA GLY A 93 5.10 7.05 -29.22
C GLY A 93 4.95 5.58 -28.76
N ALA A 94 4.91 5.34 -27.45
CA ALA A 94 4.71 4.03 -26.81
C ALA A 94 3.23 3.78 -26.42
N TYR A 95 2.28 4.30 -27.22
CA TYR A 95 0.83 4.18 -26.98
C TYR A 95 0.06 3.57 -28.16
N GLY A 96 0.75 2.79 -29.00
CA GLY A 96 0.18 2.21 -30.21
C GLY A 96 0.05 3.21 -31.36
N LYS A 97 -0.16 2.70 -32.57
CA LYS A 97 -0.25 3.50 -33.80
C LYS A 97 -1.68 3.93 -34.15
N ASN A 98 -2.68 3.31 -33.52
CA ASN A 98 -4.10 3.52 -33.77
C ASN A 98 -4.92 3.15 -32.52
N ASP A 99 -6.22 3.46 -32.55
CA ASP A 99 -7.13 3.25 -31.43
C ASP A 99 -7.24 1.78 -30.99
N CYS A 100 -7.10 0.84 -31.93
CA CYS A 100 -7.13 -0.59 -31.63
C CYS A 100 -5.90 -0.99 -30.79
N GLU A 101 -4.69 -0.60 -31.22
CA GLU A 101 -3.46 -0.88 -30.46
C GLU A 101 -3.46 -0.17 -29.10
N ALA A 102 -3.90 1.10 -29.06
CA ALA A 102 -4.04 1.85 -27.81
C ALA A 102 -4.98 1.14 -26.82
N SER A 103 -6.12 0.64 -27.30
CA SER A 103 -7.09 -0.12 -26.49
C SER A 103 -6.49 -1.41 -25.93
N LEU A 104 -5.69 -2.13 -26.72
CA LEU A 104 -5.00 -3.35 -26.26
C LEU A 104 -3.95 -3.04 -25.19
N ILE A 105 -3.22 -1.93 -25.35
CA ILE A 105 -2.25 -1.44 -24.35
C ILE A 105 -2.97 -1.07 -23.05
N ASP A 106 -4.10 -0.38 -23.15
CA ASP A 106 -4.93 -0.01 -22.00
C ASP A 106 -5.46 -1.22 -21.24
N MET A 107 -6.00 -2.19 -21.96
CA MET A 107 -6.46 -3.46 -21.39
C MET A 107 -5.34 -4.18 -20.63
N MET A 108 -4.12 -4.23 -21.20
CA MET A 108 -2.98 -4.83 -20.53
C MET A 108 -2.56 -4.05 -19.28
N ASN A 109 -2.49 -2.71 -19.37
CA ASN A 109 -2.09 -1.87 -18.23
C ASN A 109 -3.11 -1.98 -17.07
N ASP A 110 -4.39 -2.08 -17.37
CA ASP A 110 -5.44 -2.22 -16.35
C ASP A 110 -5.38 -3.61 -15.70
N ALA A 111 -5.08 -4.68 -16.45
CA ALA A 111 -4.82 -6.00 -15.87
C ALA A 111 -3.58 -5.99 -14.93
N VAL A 112 -2.54 -5.23 -15.27
CA VAL A 112 -1.37 -5.03 -14.39
C VAL A 112 -1.76 -4.26 -13.12
N GLU A 113 -2.65 -3.28 -13.21
CA GLU A 113 -3.17 -2.57 -12.03
C GLU A 113 -3.97 -3.49 -11.10
N ASP A 114 -4.82 -4.36 -11.65
CA ASP A 114 -5.56 -5.35 -10.86
C ASP A 114 -4.62 -6.30 -10.10
N LEU A 115 -3.55 -6.77 -10.75
CA LEU A 115 -2.52 -7.60 -10.10
C LEU A 115 -1.76 -6.80 -9.03
N ARG A 116 -1.43 -5.53 -9.32
CA ARG A 116 -0.75 -4.64 -8.36
C ARG A 116 -1.59 -4.42 -7.11
N MET A 117 -2.91 -4.24 -7.26
CA MET A 117 -3.81 -4.09 -6.11
C MET A 117 -3.87 -5.34 -5.23
N LYS A 118 -3.83 -6.54 -5.84
CA LYS A 118 -3.70 -7.79 -5.09
C LYS A 118 -2.35 -7.90 -4.37
N TYR A 119 -1.26 -7.51 -5.02
CA TYR A 119 0.07 -7.46 -4.38
C TYR A 119 0.12 -6.49 -3.21
N ILE A 120 -0.44 -5.28 -3.34
CA ILE A 120 -0.54 -4.30 -2.24
C ILE A 120 -1.30 -4.91 -1.06
N LYS A 121 -2.40 -5.60 -1.34
CA LYS A 121 -3.15 -6.33 -0.31
C LYS A 121 -2.29 -7.42 0.36
N LEU A 122 -1.44 -8.14 -0.38
CA LEU A 122 -0.54 -9.15 0.18
C LEU A 122 0.56 -8.58 1.06
N ILE A 123 1.13 -7.43 0.72
CA ILE A 123 2.24 -6.84 1.47
C ILE A 123 1.77 -6.10 2.73
N TYR A 124 0.62 -5.42 2.65
CA TYR A 124 0.16 -4.56 3.74
C TYR A 124 -0.90 -5.19 4.65
N GLN A 125 -1.47 -6.34 4.28
CA GLN A 125 -2.36 -7.07 5.19
C GLN A 125 -1.56 -8.04 6.07
N GLU A 126 -1.85 -8.02 7.37
CA GLU A 126 -1.38 -9.04 8.29
C GLU A 126 -2.17 -10.34 8.06
N TYR A 127 -1.47 -11.38 7.60
CA TYR A 127 -2.05 -12.73 7.49
C TYR A 127 -1.82 -13.48 8.78
N ILE A 128 -2.92 -13.96 9.38
CA ILE A 128 -2.85 -14.90 10.50
C ILE A 128 -2.29 -16.24 10.00
N SER A 129 -1.39 -16.84 10.78
CA SER A 129 -0.79 -18.15 10.51
C SER A 129 -1.29 -19.20 11.49
N PHE A 130 -0.95 -20.47 11.28
CA PHE A 130 -1.26 -21.52 12.27
C PHE A 130 -0.53 -21.30 13.61
N ALA A 131 0.66 -20.68 13.57
CA ALA A 131 1.44 -20.38 14.76
C ALA A 131 0.72 -19.35 15.66
N ASP A 132 -0.06 -18.45 15.07
CA ASP A 132 -0.88 -17.51 15.82
C ASP A 132 -1.94 -18.19 16.66
N TYR A 133 -2.61 -19.22 16.11
CA TYR A 133 -3.59 -19.99 16.87
C TYR A 133 -2.94 -20.79 17.99
N ASN A 134 -1.76 -21.37 17.75
CA ASN A 134 -1.03 -22.12 18.78
C ASN A 134 -0.53 -21.19 19.91
N LEU A 135 0.00 -20.01 19.56
CA LEU A 135 0.40 -19.01 20.54
C LEU A 135 -0.81 -18.49 21.33
N PHE A 136 -1.91 -18.20 20.63
CA PHE A 136 -3.14 -17.72 21.25
C PHE A 136 -3.70 -18.73 22.27
N ASP A 137 -3.78 -20.01 21.90
CA ASP A 137 -4.20 -21.08 22.83
C ASP A 137 -3.30 -21.15 24.06
N LEU A 138 -1.98 -21.15 23.86
CA LEU A 138 -1.01 -21.16 24.95
C LEU A 138 -1.18 -19.95 25.89
N LEU A 139 -1.40 -18.75 25.34
CA LEU A 139 -1.60 -17.53 26.13
C LEU A 139 -2.94 -17.54 26.88
N LEU A 140 -4.01 -18.11 26.30
CA LEU A 140 -5.28 -18.29 26.99
C LEU A 140 -5.14 -19.25 28.18
N ASN A 141 -4.45 -20.37 28.00
CA ASN A 141 -4.19 -21.33 29.09
C ASN A 141 -3.36 -20.68 30.21
N ASN A 142 -2.33 -19.91 29.87
CA ASN A 142 -1.54 -19.14 30.85
C ASN A 142 -2.37 -18.06 31.56
N LYS A 143 -3.38 -17.49 30.90
CA LYS A 143 -4.30 -16.51 31.50
C LYS A 143 -5.23 -17.17 32.52
N VAL A 144 -5.56 -18.45 32.36
CA VAL A 144 -6.28 -19.22 33.40
C VAL A 144 -5.38 -19.47 34.60
N LEU A 145 -4.12 -19.87 34.36
CA LEU A 145 -3.12 -20.07 35.43
C LEU A 145 -2.81 -18.80 36.22
N CYS A 146 -2.69 -17.65 35.53
CA CYS A 146 -2.40 -16.36 36.14
C CYS A 146 -3.08 -15.22 35.36
N SER A 147 -4.25 -14.80 35.81
CA SER A 147 -5.09 -13.82 35.09
C SER A 147 -4.43 -12.47 34.78
N THR A 148 -3.42 -12.06 35.57
CA THR A 148 -2.74 -10.76 35.46
C THR A 148 -1.41 -10.81 34.70
N PHE A 149 -0.93 -11.98 34.25
CA PHE A 149 0.42 -12.08 33.67
C PHE A 149 0.62 -11.17 32.45
N LEU A 150 -0.43 -10.96 31.64
CA LEU A 150 -0.41 -10.10 30.45
C LEU A 150 -0.38 -8.60 30.77
N ASP A 151 -0.68 -8.18 32.01
CA ASP A 151 -0.67 -6.75 32.37
C ASP A 151 0.73 -6.15 32.26
N SER A 152 1.76 -6.95 32.47
CA SER A 152 3.17 -6.58 32.26
C SER A 152 3.61 -6.62 30.78
N PHE A 153 2.77 -7.13 29.86
CA PHE A 153 3.10 -7.33 28.45
C PHE A 153 2.02 -6.74 27.51
N PRO A 154 1.94 -5.40 27.37
CA PRO A 154 0.86 -4.73 26.65
C PRO A 154 0.74 -5.16 25.18
N THR A 155 1.86 -5.45 24.51
CA THR A 155 1.86 -5.97 23.13
C THR A 155 1.19 -7.34 23.02
N LEU A 156 1.52 -8.27 23.93
CA LEU A 156 0.89 -9.60 23.97
C LEU A 156 -0.59 -9.51 24.38
N LYS A 157 -0.92 -8.61 25.31
CA LYS A 157 -2.32 -8.34 25.70
C LYS A 157 -3.15 -7.86 24.51
N SER A 158 -2.65 -6.86 23.79
CA SER A 158 -3.31 -6.36 22.57
C SER A 158 -3.43 -7.43 21.48
N TYR A 159 -2.42 -8.29 21.34
CA TYR A 159 -2.47 -9.43 20.42
C TYR A 159 -3.61 -10.41 20.79
N VAL A 160 -3.68 -10.85 22.05
CA VAL A 160 -4.75 -11.73 22.55
C VAL A 160 -6.13 -11.11 22.30
N ASP A 161 -6.29 -9.82 22.63
CA ASP A 161 -7.57 -9.12 22.44
C ASP A 161 -7.97 -9.05 20.95
N LYS A 162 -7.01 -8.77 20.05
CA LYS A 162 -7.24 -8.75 18.60
C LYS A 162 -7.68 -10.11 18.06
N ILE A 163 -7.03 -11.20 18.48
CA ILE A 163 -7.34 -12.55 18.00
C ILE A 163 -8.68 -13.02 18.58
N ALA A 164 -8.94 -12.78 19.88
CA ALA A 164 -10.19 -13.09 20.55
C ALA A 164 -11.40 -12.35 19.94
N ALA A 165 -11.20 -11.12 19.45
CA ALA A 165 -12.24 -10.32 18.82
C ALA A 165 -12.64 -10.78 17.41
N ARG A 166 -11.89 -11.70 16.79
CA ARG A 166 -12.24 -12.21 15.44
C ARG A 166 -13.58 -12.94 15.50
N PRO A 167 -14.56 -12.65 14.63
CA PRO A 167 -15.95 -13.11 14.82
C PRO A 167 -16.11 -14.62 15.04
N LYS A 168 -15.41 -15.45 14.24
CA LYS A 168 -15.47 -16.92 14.36
C LYS A 168 -14.74 -17.46 15.60
N ILE A 169 -13.66 -16.79 16.04
CA ILE A 169 -12.94 -17.16 17.26
C ILE A 169 -13.75 -16.76 18.48
N LYS A 170 -14.28 -15.54 18.51
CA LYS A 170 -15.20 -15.06 19.54
C LYS A 170 -16.39 -16.03 19.72
N ALA A 171 -17.03 -16.42 18.63
CA ALA A 171 -18.13 -17.38 18.66
C ALA A 171 -17.71 -18.75 19.23
N LEU A 172 -16.50 -19.24 18.91
CA LEU A 172 -15.97 -20.48 19.50
C LEU A 172 -15.73 -20.35 21.01
N LEU A 173 -15.09 -19.26 21.45
CA LEU A 173 -14.80 -19.00 22.87
C LEU A 173 -16.07 -18.78 23.69
N GLU A 174 -17.13 -18.25 23.07
CA GLU A 174 -18.44 -18.06 23.70
C GLU A 174 -19.30 -19.33 23.69
N CYS A 175 -18.93 -20.36 22.92
CA CYS A 175 -19.68 -21.62 22.80
C CYS A 175 -19.66 -22.41 24.11
N GLU A 176 -20.83 -22.74 24.64
CA GLU A 176 -20.99 -23.47 25.91
C GLU A 176 -20.34 -24.86 25.89
N ASN A 177 -20.37 -25.55 24.76
CA ASN A 177 -19.71 -26.86 24.63
C ASN A 177 -18.19 -26.73 24.75
N PHE A 178 -17.62 -25.64 24.21
CA PHE A 178 -16.18 -25.39 24.27
C PHE A 178 -15.75 -24.98 25.69
N LYS A 179 -16.49 -24.07 26.33
CA LYS A 179 -16.21 -23.63 27.72
C LYS A 179 -16.23 -24.76 28.75
N LYS A 180 -17.01 -25.82 28.51
CA LYS A 180 -17.11 -26.99 29.41
C LYS A 180 -15.94 -27.96 29.28
N LEU A 181 -15.10 -27.83 28.25
CA LEU A 181 -13.94 -28.70 28.09
C LEU A 181 -12.89 -28.33 29.14
N PRO A 182 -12.38 -29.29 29.94
CA PRO A 182 -11.26 -29.01 30.84
C PRO A 182 -10.00 -28.76 30.01
N ILE A 183 -9.17 -27.81 30.44
CA ILE A 183 -7.88 -27.53 29.79
C ILE A 183 -6.94 -28.75 29.91
N ASN A 184 -6.92 -29.39 31.09
CA ASN A 184 -6.10 -30.57 31.35
C ASN A 184 -6.94 -31.75 31.85
N GLY A 185 -6.56 -32.98 31.47
CA GLY A 185 -7.27 -34.20 31.86
C GLY A 185 -7.18 -34.58 33.34
N ASN A 186 -6.35 -33.88 34.13
CA ASN A 186 -6.20 -34.10 35.57
C ASN A 186 -7.03 -33.11 36.42
N GLY A 187 -7.86 -32.27 35.79
CA GLY A 187 -8.70 -31.28 36.47
C GLY A 187 -7.96 -30.06 37.02
N LYS A 188 -6.66 -29.89 36.74
CA LYS A 188 -5.90 -28.69 37.09
C LYS A 188 -5.91 -27.70 35.92
N GLN A 189 -5.91 -26.40 36.20
CA GLN A 189 -5.83 -25.34 35.19
C GLN A 189 -5.39 -24.02 35.82
#